data_AF-A0A1I0B4T6-F1
#
_entry.id   AF-A0A1I0B4T6-F1
#
_cell.length_a   1.000
_cell.length_b   1.000
_cell.length_c   1.000
_cell.angle_alpha   90.00
_cell.angle_beta   90.00
_cell.angle_gamma   90.00
#
_symmetry.space_group_name_H-M   'P 1'
#
loop_
_entity.id
_entity.type
_entity.pdbx_description
1 polymer ?
#
loop_
_entity_poly.entity_id
_entity_poly.type
_entity_poly.pdbx_seq_one_letter_code
_entity_poly.pdbx_strand_id
1 'polypeptide(L)'
;MKTLFKLVLSLLLSGLTGFYIQTVLLITTDLSGWECLVLSLSCAVWVGWHSWKLLAGALIHVSVAVLTGALIFGAFAFIFSFFGTMLVMTDSRETAFTGIIIISFLGLLLGAVSGYFYANSQKRN
;
A
#
# COMPACT_ATOMS: atom_id res chain seq x y z
N MET A 1 -23.26 -9.13 7.96
CA MET A 1 -22.48 -7.89 8.25
C MET A 1 -20.96 -8.09 8.17
N LYS A 2 -20.38 -9.13 8.78
CA LYS A 2 -18.91 -9.35 8.80
C LYS A 2 -18.26 -9.43 7.40
N THR A 3 -18.95 -10.01 6.40
CA THR A 3 -18.43 -10.19 5.04
C THR A 3 -18.42 -8.91 4.22
N LEU A 4 -19.49 -8.10 4.31
CA LEU A 4 -19.57 -6.79 3.64
C LEU A 4 -18.50 -5.83 4.17
N PHE A 5 -18.31 -5.79 5.50
CA PHE A 5 -17.26 -4.95 6.10
C PHE A 5 -15.86 -5.32 5.62
N LYS A 6 -15.53 -6.62 5.60
CA LYS A 6 -14.26 -7.11 5.04
C LYS A 6 -14.09 -6.69 3.57
N LEU A 7 -15.19 -6.59 2.82
CA LEU A 7 -15.14 -6.38 1.37
C LEU A 7 -14.87 -4.91 1.11
N VAL A 8 -15.61 -4.04 1.78
CA VAL A 8 -15.38 -2.60 1.78
C VAL A 8 -13.96 -2.28 2.23
N LEU A 9 -13.49 -2.90 3.32
CA LEU A 9 -12.12 -2.67 3.81
C LEU A 9 -11.08 -3.11 2.78
N SER A 10 -11.24 -4.28 2.17
CA SER A 10 -10.32 -4.78 1.14
C SER A 10 -10.28 -3.90 -0.10
N LEU A 11 -11.45 -3.38 -0.51
CA LEU A 11 -11.60 -2.50 -1.66
C LEU A 11 -10.98 -1.13 -1.37
N LEU A 12 -11.11 -0.64 -0.14
CA LEU A 12 -10.46 0.59 0.32
C LEU A 12 -8.93 0.44 0.35
N LEU A 13 -8.40 -0.66 0.89
CA LEU A 13 -6.96 -0.96 0.89
C LEU A 13 -6.39 -1.09 -0.53
N SER A 14 -7.15 -1.74 -1.42
CA SER A 14 -6.84 -1.85 -2.86
C SER A 14 -6.75 -0.47 -3.52
N GLY A 15 -7.73 0.41 -3.27
CA GLY A 15 -7.75 1.78 -3.81
C GLY A 15 -6.60 2.65 -3.31
N LEU A 16 -6.30 2.61 -2.00
CA LEU A 16 -5.17 3.36 -1.42
C LEU A 16 -3.84 2.93 -2.05
N THR A 17 -3.65 1.62 -2.21
CA THR A 17 -2.42 1.08 -2.81
C THR A 17 -2.30 1.42 -4.29
N GLY A 18 -3.41 1.33 -5.04
CA GLY A 18 -3.46 1.73 -6.44
C GLY A 18 -3.10 3.20 -6.63
N PHE A 19 -3.68 4.08 -5.81
CA PHE A 19 -3.35 5.51 -5.81
C PHE A 19 -1.87 5.77 -5.51
N TYR A 20 -1.33 5.11 -4.49
CA TYR A 20 0.09 5.20 -4.14
C TYR A 20 0.99 4.81 -5.30
N ILE A 21 0.79 3.63 -5.90
CA ILE A 21 1.61 3.13 -6.99
C ILE A 21 1.47 3.99 -8.24
N GLN A 22 0.26 4.40 -8.59
CA GLN A 22 0.02 5.28 -9.72
C GLN A 22 0.77 6.59 -9.55
N THR A 23 0.72 7.19 -8.36
CA THR A 23 1.39 8.46 -8.07
C THR A 23 2.90 8.31 -8.13
N VAL A 24 3.46 7.24 -7.53
CA VAL A 24 4.89 6.97 -7.57
C VAL A 24 5.37 6.73 -9.01
N LEU A 25 4.68 5.89 -9.79
CA LEU A 25 5.02 5.65 -11.20
C LEU A 25 5.00 6.96 -12.00
N LEU A 26 3.96 7.76 -11.86
CA LEU A 26 3.82 8.99 -12.62
C LEU A 26 4.91 10.03 -12.32
N ILE A 27 5.50 9.99 -11.11
CA ILE A 27 6.57 10.91 -10.73
C ILE A 27 7.97 10.34 -11.02
N THR A 28 8.14 9.02 -10.93
CA THR A 28 9.46 8.37 -11.05
C THR A 28 9.77 7.82 -12.43
N THR A 29 8.77 7.68 -13.31
CA THR A 29 8.94 7.08 -14.63
C THR A 29 8.27 7.90 -15.72
N ASP A 30 8.95 8.04 -16.87
CA ASP A 30 8.42 8.62 -18.12
C ASP A 30 7.58 7.60 -18.93
N LEU A 31 6.96 6.63 -18.25
CA LEU A 31 6.10 5.64 -18.90
C LEU A 31 4.83 6.32 -19.44
N SER A 32 4.27 5.75 -20.51
CA SER A 32 2.99 6.19 -21.04
C SER A 32 1.93 6.13 -19.94
N GLY A 33 1.05 7.14 -19.86
CA GLY A 33 0.01 7.20 -18.82
C GLY A 33 -0.88 5.94 -18.79
N TRP A 34 -1.01 5.24 -19.92
CA TRP A 34 -1.71 3.96 -20.01
C TRP A 34 -0.96 2.80 -19.34
N GLU A 35 0.36 2.74 -19.48
CA GLU A 35 1.19 1.68 -18.88
C GLU A 35 1.21 1.81 -17.36
N CYS A 36 1.36 3.04 -16.85
CA CYS A 36 1.23 3.35 -15.43
C CYS A 36 -0.12 2.89 -14.88
N LEU A 37 -1.20 3.19 -15.61
CA LEU A 37 -2.56 2.86 -15.21
C LEU A 37 -2.81 1.35 -15.17
N VAL A 38 -2.32 0.59 -16.16
CA VAL A 38 -2.44 -0.87 -16.17
C VAL A 38 -1.65 -1.50 -15.01
N LEU A 39 -0.44 -1.02 -14.75
CA LEU A 39 0.39 -1.52 -13.65
C LEU A 39 -0.22 -1.22 -12.28
N SER A 40 -0.72 0.00 -12.07
CA SER A 40 -1.34 0.39 -10.79
C SER A 40 -2.63 -0.36 -10.54
N LEU A 41 -3.48 -0.54 -11.56
CA LEU A 41 -4.69 -1.37 -11.48
C LEU A 41 -4.34 -2.82 -11.17
N SER A 42 -3.34 -3.38 -11.84
CA SER A 42 -2.90 -4.76 -11.60
C SER A 42 -2.45 -4.95 -10.16
N CYS A 43 -1.66 -4.01 -9.62
CA CYS A 43 -1.22 -4.07 -8.24
C CYS A 43 -2.37 -3.84 -7.23
N ALA A 44 -3.28 -2.92 -7.53
CA ALA A 44 -4.47 -2.67 -6.72
C ALA A 44 -5.33 -3.93 -6.62
N VAL A 45 -5.61 -4.60 -7.74
CA VAL A 45 -6.36 -5.86 -7.78
C VAL A 45 -5.62 -6.94 -7.00
N TRP A 46 -4.30 -7.06 -7.17
CA TRP A 46 -3.48 -8.03 -6.46
C TRP A 46 -3.56 -7.86 -4.94
N VAL A 47 -3.36 -6.64 -4.44
CA VAL A 47 -3.43 -6.31 -3.01
C VAL A 47 -4.86 -6.47 -2.48
N GLY A 48 -5.87 -6.05 -3.24
CA GLY A 48 -7.28 -6.24 -2.86
C GLY A 48 -7.65 -7.72 -2.73
N TRP A 49 -7.16 -8.57 -3.64
CA TRP A 49 -7.40 -10.01 -3.59
C TRP A 49 -6.70 -10.68 -2.41
N HIS A 50 -5.44 -10.34 -2.17
CA HIS A 50 -4.69 -10.90 -1.05
C HIS A 50 -5.14 -10.40 0.31
N SER A 51 -5.55 -9.13 0.41
CA SER A 51 -6.17 -8.56 1.62
C SER A 51 -7.49 -9.24 1.93
N TRP A 52 -8.29 -9.54 0.91
CA TRP A 52 -9.53 -10.29 1.09
C TRP A 52 -9.26 -11.71 1.59
N LYS A 53 -8.27 -12.40 1.03
CA LYS A 53 -7.84 -13.74 1.51
C LYS A 53 -7.31 -13.70 2.95
N LEU A 54 -6.52 -12.69 3.32
CA LEU A 54 -6.10 -12.42 4.70
C LEU A 54 -7.30 -12.29 5.64
N LEU A 55 -8.24 -11.41 5.28
CA LEU A 55 -9.45 -11.14 6.06
C LEU A 55 -10.39 -12.36 6.13
N ALA A 56 -10.39 -13.22 5.12
CA ALA A 56 -11.13 -14.48 5.11
C ALA A 56 -10.50 -15.58 5.99
N GLY A 57 -9.28 -15.35 6.52
CA GLY A 57 -8.57 -16.32 7.34
C GLY A 57 -7.88 -17.43 6.52
N ALA A 58 -7.68 -17.22 5.22
CA ALA A 58 -6.94 -18.18 4.40
C ALA A 58 -5.46 -18.16 4.78
N LEU A 59 -4.83 -19.34 4.75
CA LEU A 59 -3.38 -19.45 4.87
C LEU A 59 -2.72 -18.88 3.62
N ILE A 60 -1.68 -18.08 3.83
CA ILE A 60 -1.00 -17.37 2.76
C ILE A 60 0.50 -17.47 2.97
N HIS A 61 1.21 -17.53 1.85
CA HIS A 61 2.66 -17.60 1.87
C HIS A 61 3.26 -16.36 2.54
N VAL A 62 4.33 -16.54 3.31
CA VAL A 62 5.02 -15.46 4.03
C VAL A 62 5.40 -14.31 3.09
N SER A 63 5.92 -14.63 1.91
CA SER A 63 6.27 -13.64 0.88
C SER A 63 5.09 -12.76 0.47
N VAL A 64 3.91 -13.34 0.32
CA VAL A 64 2.68 -12.63 -0.07
C VAL A 64 2.19 -11.75 1.06
N ALA A 65 2.23 -12.23 2.31
CA ALA A 65 1.84 -11.44 3.47
C ALA A 65 2.79 -10.25 3.71
N VAL A 66 4.10 -10.46 3.53
CA VAL A 66 5.12 -9.41 3.59
C VAL A 66 4.88 -8.34 2.51
N LEU A 67 4.70 -8.75 1.26
CA LEU A 67 4.45 -7.82 0.15
C LEU A 67 3.15 -7.04 0.35
N THR A 68 2.07 -7.73 0.73
CA THR A 68 0.76 -7.10 0.94
C THR A 68 0.81 -6.13 2.12
N GLY A 69 1.44 -6.52 3.23
CA GLY A 69 1.63 -5.66 4.39
C GLY A 69 2.49 -4.44 4.09
N ALA A 70 3.61 -4.63 3.38
CA ALA A 70 4.48 -3.55 2.92
C ALA A 70 3.68 -2.54 2.10
N LEU A 71 3.00 -3.02 1.05
CA LEU A 71 2.21 -2.18 0.15
C LEU A 71 1.13 -1.37 0.87
N ILE A 72 0.39 -1.99 1.79
CA ILE A 72 -0.66 -1.32 2.54
C ILE A 72 -0.07 -0.23 3.45
N PHE A 73 0.92 -0.56 4.28
CA PHE A 73 1.51 0.42 5.20
C PHE A 73 2.29 1.51 4.48
N GLY A 74 2.97 1.16 3.39
CA GLY A 74 3.62 2.13 2.51
C GLY A 74 2.62 3.10 1.91
N ALA A 75 1.49 2.60 1.39
CA ALA A 75 0.41 3.45 0.87
C ALA A 75 -0.19 4.35 1.96
N PHE A 76 -0.42 3.83 3.17
CA PHE A 76 -0.88 4.65 4.30
C PHE A 76 0.10 5.75 4.66
N ALA A 77 1.38 5.40 4.83
CA ALA A 77 2.44 6.34 5.18
C ALA A 77 2.60 7.41 4.08
N PHE A 78 2.54 7.00 2.82
CA PHE A 78 2.56 7.91 1.67
C PHE A 78 1.40 8.89 1.72
N ILE A 79 0.17 8.42 1.89
CA ILE A 79 -1.03 9.28 1.88
C ILE A 79 -1.00 10.26 3.05
N PHE A 80 -0.67 9.79 4.27
CA PHE A 80 -0.53 10.68 5.42
C PHE A 80 0.54 11.75 5.21
N SER A 81 1.67 11.38 4.60
CA SER A 81 2.75 12.33 4.35
C SER A 81 2.42 13.29 3.20
N PHE A 82 1.84 12.79 2.11
CA PHE A 82 1.46 13.56 0.92
C PHE A 82 0.37 14.59 1.25
N PHE A 83 -0.72 14.16 1.89
CA PHE A 83 -1.77 15.09 2.31
C PHE A 83 -1.34 15.94 3.51
N GLY A 84 -0.52 15.40 4.42
CA GLY A 84 0.00 16.15 5.56
C GLY A 84 0.88 17.33 5.14
N THR A 85 1.80 17.10 4.20
CA THR A 85 2.64 18.16 3.64
C THR A 85 1.84 19.15 2.81
N MET A 86 0.85 18.72 2.02
CA MET A 86 -0.07 19.63 1.30
C MET A 86 -0.83 20.59 2.24
N LEU A 87 -1.16 20.16 3.46
CA LEU A 87 -1.87 21.01 4.43
C LEU A 87 -0.95 21.98 5.19
N VAL A 88 0.33 21.67 5.34
CA VAL A 88 1.25 22.41 6.22
C VAL A 88 2.29 23.23 5.45
N MET A 89 2.74 22.77 4.28
CA MET A 89 3.87 23.33 3.54
C MET A 89 3.46 23.62 2.09
N THR A 90 2.94 24.82 1.84
CA THR A 90 2.57 25.27 0.48
C THR A 90 3.79 25.65 -0.38
N ASP A 91 4.90 26.05 0.23
CA ASP A 91 6.01 26.72 -0.48
C ASP A 91 7.30 25.88 -0.61
N SER A 92 7.47 24.82 0.18
CA SER A 92 8.71 24.02 0.24
C SER A 92 8.57 22.67 -0.46
N ARG A 93 8.37 22.70 -1.79
CA ARG A 93 8.06 21.50 -2.59
C ARG A 93 9.14 20.41 -2.51
N GLU A 94 10.42 20.76 -2.50
CA GLU A 94 11.52 19.78 -2.48
C GLU A 94 11.69 19.07 -1.13
N THR A 95 11.54 19.79 -0.02
CA THR A 95 11.65 19.20 1.32
C THR A 95 10.42 18.34 1.65
N ALA A 96 9.23 18.76 1.21
CA ALA A 96 8.02 17.96 1.30
C ALA A 96 8.18 16.64 0.53
N PHE A 97 8.69 16.69 -0.70
CA PHE A 97 8.89 15.50 -1.53
C PHE A 97 9.84 14.49 -0.90
N THR A 98 10.96 14.97 -0.36
CA THR A 98 11.94 14.13 0.33
C THR A 98 11.34 13.47 1.57
N GLY A 99 10.56 14.23 2.36
CA GLY A 99 9.85 13.72 3.53
C GLY A 99 8.84 12.62 3.19
N ILE A 100 8.07 12.80 2.11
CA ILE A 100 7.10 11.81 1.63
C ILE A 100 7.81 10.50 1.26
N ILE A 101 8.93 10.57 0.53
CA ILE A 101 9.69 9.38 0.14
C ILE A 101 10.20 8.63 1.38
N ILE A 102 10.83 9.34 2.32
CA ILE A 102 11.40 8.71 3.53
C ILE A 102 10.31 8.03 4.36
N ILE A 103 9.21 8.72 4.61
CA ILE A 103 8.09 8.19 5.41
C ILE A 103 7.44 7.00 4.71
N SER A 104 7.28 7.06 3.38
CA SER A 104 6.74 5.95 2.60
C SER A 104 7.62 4.71 2.67
N PHE A 105 8.94 4.87 2.52
CA PHE A 105 9.90 3.77 2.68
C PHE A 105 9.86 3.16 4.08
N LEU A 106 9.77 4.01 5.10
CA LEU A 106 9.65 3.55 6.48
C LEU A 106 8.34 2.77 6.69
N GLY A 107 7.24 3.23 6.09
CA GLY A 107 5.96 2.53 6.04
C GLY A 107 6.06 1.16 5.36
N LEU A 108 6.72 1.08 4.20
CA LEU A 108 6.97 -0.19 3.51
C LEU A 108 7.71 -1.19 4.41
N LEU A 109 8.77 -0.76 5.11
CA LEU A 109 9.53 -1.63 6.01
C LEU A 109 8.71 -2.11 7.20
N LEU A 110 7.98 -1.22 7.86
CA LEU A 110 7.07 -1.56 8.96
C LEU A 110 5.96 -2.52 8.50
N GLY A 111 5.42 -2.30 7.30
CA GLY A 111 4.45 -3.19 6.66
C GLY A 111 5.03 -4.57 6.34
N ALA A 112 6.27 -4.63 5.85
CA ALA A 112 6.95 -5.88 5.55
C ALA A 112 7.18 -6.71 6.83
N VAL A 113 7.65 -6.07 7.90
CA VAL A 113 7.87 -6.72 9.20
C VAL A 113 6.56 -7.22 9.80
N SER A 114 5.51 -6.39 9.79
CA SER A 114 4.20 -6.80 10.31
C SER A 114 3.59 -7.95 9.50
N GLY A 115 3.72 -7.94 8.18
CA GLY A 115 3.31 -9.04 7.30
C GLY A 115 4.07 -10.34 7.58
N TYR A 116 5.38 -10.25 7.87
CA TYR A 116 6.19 -11.41 8.26
C TYR A 116 5.71 -12.01 9.59
N PHE A 117 5.55 -11.18 10.63
CA PHE A 117 5.06 -11.62 11.93
C PHE A 117 3.67 -12.25 11.83
N TYR A 118 2.78 -11.68 11.03
CA TYR A 118 1.42 -12.20 10.82
C TYR A 118 1.45 -13.60 10.19
N ALA A 119 2.18 -13.80 9.09
CA ALA A 119 2.28 -15.09 8.43
C ALA A 119 3.01 -16.14 9.29
N ASN A 120 4.04 -15.73 10.04
CA ASN A 120 4.74 -16.61 10.96
C ASN A 120 3.83 -17.04 12.13
N SER A 121 2.98 -16.14 12.62
CA SER A 121 1.97 -16.46 13.63
C SER A 121 0.90 -17.42 13.10
N GLN A 122 0.55 -17.35 11.82
CA GLN A 122 -0.37 -18.31 11.19
C GLN A 122 0.24 -19.70 11.04
N LYS A 123 1.56 -19.82 10.82
CA LYS A 123 2.24 -21.11 10.68
C LYS A 123 2.41 -21.85 12.02
N ARG A 124 2.38 -21.10 13.14
CA ARG A 124 2.56 -21.63 14.50
C ARG A 124 1.27 -22.19 15.12
N ASN A 125 0.11 -21.89 14.53
CA ASN A 125 -1.21 -22.31 15.00
C ASN A 125 -1.78 -23.39 14.08
#